data_AF-A0A2K1QE07-F1
#
_entry.id   AF-A0A2K1QE07-F1
#
_cell.length_a   1.000
_cell.length_b   1.000
_cell.length_c   1.000
_cell.angle_alpha   90.00
_cell.angle_beta   90.00
_cell.angle_gamma   90.00
#
_symmetry.space_group_name_H-M   'P 1'
#
loop_
_entity.id
_entity.type
_entity.pdbx_description
1 polymer ?
#
loop_
_entity_poly.entity_id
_entity_poly.type
_entity_poly.pdbx_seq_one_letter_code
_entity_poly.pdbx_strand_id
1 'polypeptide(L)'
;MSAFFRDYKKAFNQNDKMGLNEWINFTLKSLIMFLLLFLGYTALQYFILIKSPLFDYLSVSDVRLTSICGFTGILLACFTPCILYAVKSAIG
;
A
#
# COMPACT_ATOMS: atom_id res chain seq x y z
N MET A 1 3.12 7.92 -14.88
CA MET A 1 2.51 8.23 -13.56
C MET A 1 1.04 8.65 -13.62
N SER A 2 0.64 9.63 -14.47
CA SER A 2 -0.72 10.21 -14.43
C SER A 2 -1.87 9.20 -14.66
N ALA A 3 -1.66 8.21 -15.53
CA ALA A 3 -2.63 7.15 -15.77
C ALA A 3 -2.88 6.30 -14.51
N PHE A 4 -1.84 5.93 -13.76
CA PHE A 4 -1.99 5.09 -12.57
C PHE A 4 -2.81 5.77 -11.47
N PHE A 5 -2.55 7.06 -11.19
CA PHE A 5 -3.35 7.82 -10.21
C PHE A 5 -4.80 8.04 -10.67
N ARG A 6 -5.01 8.22 -11.97
CA ARG A 6 -6.35 8.31 -12.55
C ARG A 6 -7.11 7.00 -12.38
N ASP A 7 -6.48 5.88 -12.68
CA ASP A 7 -7.08 4.54 -12.55
C ASP A 7 -7.29 4.19 -11.07
N TYR A 8 -6.36 4.58 -10.20
CA TYR A 8 -6.52 4.48 -8.74
C TYR A 8 -7.76 5.24 -8.25
N LYS A 9 -7.98 6.48 -8.72
CA LYS A 9 -9.17 7.26 -8.36
C LYS A 9 -10.45 6.64 -8.92
N LYS A 10 -10.40 6.12 -10.15
CA LYS A 10 -11.52 5.42 -10.78
C LYS A 10 -11.91 4.13 -10.04
N ALA A 11 -10.97 3.49 -9.34
CA ALA A 11 -11.27 2.30 -8.53
C ALA A 11 -12.36 2.55 -7.47
N PHE A 12 -12.53 3.79 -7.01
CA PHE A 12 -13.58 4.17 -6.06
C PHE A 12 -14.90 4.53 -6.73
N ASN A 13 -14.92 4.71 -8.04
CA ASN A 13 -16.10 5.08 -8.80
C ASN A 13 -16.88 3.83 -9.23
N GLN A 14 -18.14 3.69 -8.84
CA GLN A 14 -18.89 2.42 -8.97
C GLN A 14 -19.13 1.96 -10.43
N ASN A 15 -19.14 2.90 -11.38
CA ASN A 15 -19.47 2.62 -12.79
C ASN A 15 -18.26 2.26 -13.66
N ASP A 16 -17.03 2.45 -13.16
CA ASP A 16 -15.81 2.15 -13.90
C ASP A 16 -15.43 0.67 -13.67
N LYS A 17 -15.60 -0.16 -14.71
CA LYS A 17 -15.09 -1.54 -14.76
C LYS A 17 -13.74 -1.55 -15.48
N MET A 18 -12.82 -2.37 -15.01
CA MET A 18 -11.49 -2.55 -15.59
C MET A 18 -11.39 -3.94 -16.21
N GLY A 19 -10.85 -4.05 -17.43
CA GLY A 19 -10.67 -5.36 -18.07
C GLY A 19 -9.64 -6.22 -17.34
N LEU A 20 -9.69 -7.54 -17.51
CA LEU A 20 -8.82 -8.49 -16.79
C LEU A 20 -7.32 -8.23 -17.04
N ASN A 21 -6.91 -7.97 -18.29
CA ASN A 21 -5.53 -7.62 -18.63
C ASN A 21 -5.09 -6.28 -18.03
N GLU A 22 -5.99 -5.30 -17.97
CA GLU A 22 -5.71 -4.00 -17.36
C GLU A 22 -5.59 -4.12 -15.85
N TRP A 23 -6.45 -4.94 -15.23
CA TRP A 23 -6.41 -5.24 -13.80
C TRP A 23 -5.12 -5.96 -13.39
N ILE A 24 -4.64 -6.93 -14.18
CA ILE A 24 -3.33 -7.58 -13.94
C ILE A 24 -2.20 -6.54 -13.99
N ASN A 25 -2.18 -5.69 -15.02
CA ASN A 25 -1.17 -4.64 -15.15
C ASN A 25 -1.24 -3.60 -14.03
N PHE A 26 -2.44 -3.25 -13.57
CA PHE A 26 -2.65 -2.36 -12.44
C PHE A 26 -2.17 -2.98 -11.14
N THR A 27 -2.45 -4.27 -10.93
CA THR A 27 -1.99 -5.04 -9.77
C THR A 27 -0.47 -5.14 -9.73
N LEU A 28 0.18 -5.38 -10.87
CA LEU A 28 1.64 -5.38 -10.97
C LEU A 28 2.24 -4.02 -10.61
N LYS A 29 1.66 -2.93 -11.12
CA LYS A 29 2.08 -1.56 -10.76
C LYS A 29 1.87 -1.27 -9.27
N SER A 30 0.77 -1.75 -8.71
CA SER A 30 0.50 -1.61 -7.28
C SER A 30 1.49 -2.40 -6.42
N LEU A 31 1.90 -3.60 -6.85
CA LEU A 31 2.95 -4.37 -6.20
C LEU A 31 4.30 -3.64 -6.21
N ILE A 32 4.66 -3.01 -7.34
CA ILE A 32 5.87 -2.18 -7.41
C ILE A 32 5.76 -0.99 -6.43
N MET A 33 4.60 -0.33 -6.37
CA MET A 33 4.37 0.76 -5.42
C MET A 33 4.42 0.29 -3.97
N PHE A 34 3.90 -0.90 -3.68
CA PHE A 34 4.00 -1.55 -2.37
C PHE A 34 5.46 -1.74 -1.97
N LEU A 35 6.28 -2.30 -2.86
CA LEU A 35 7.71 -2.51 -2.59
C LEU A 35 8.45 -1.19 -2.32
N LEU A 36 8.15 -0.14 -3.09
CA LEU A 36 8.75 1.18 -2.90
C LEU A 36 8.35 1.81 -1.55
N LEU A 37 7.06 1.76 -1.21
CA LEU A 37 6.55 2.27 0.07
C LEU A 37 7.08 1.46 1.25
N PHE A 38 7.14 0.15 1.12
CA PHE A 38 7.71 -0.76 2.12
C PHE A 38 9.19 -0.44 2.38
N LEU A 39 9.98 -0.27 1.33
CA LEU A 39 11.39 0.08 1.43
C LEU A 39 11.57 1.45 2.10
N GLY A 40 10.80 2.45 1.64
CA GLY A 40 10.83 3.79 2.21
C GLY A 40 10.42 3.82 3.68
N TYR A 41 9.35 3.11 4.04
CA TYR A 41 8.89 2.99 5.42
C TYR A 41 9.94 2.31 6.31
N THR A 42 10.53 1.21 5.85
CA THR A 42 11.58 0.50 6.60
C THR A 42 12.81 1.38 6.80
N ALA A 43 13.25 2.08 5.76
CA ALA A 43 14.38 3.01 5.85
C ALA A 43 14.10 4.17 6.81
N LEU A 44 12.88 4.73 6.77
CA LEU A 44 12.47 5.81 7.65
C LEU A 44 12.34 5.35 9.10
N GLN A 45 11.76 4.17 9.34
CA GLN A 45 11.67 3.55 10.65
C GLN A 45 13.08 3.31 11.23
N TYR A 46 14.00 2.79 10.42
CA TYR A 46 15.39 2.57 10.80
C TYR A 46 16.14 3.89 11.10
N PHE A 47 15.92 4.92 10.28
CA PHE A 47 16.53 6.23 10.50
C PHE A 47 16.05 6.88 11.80
N ILE A 48 14.75 6.81 12.08
CA ILE A 48 14.16 7.31 13.33
C ILE A 48 14.75 6.56 14.51
N LEU A 49 14.86 5.23 14.42
CA LEU A 49 15.43 4.42 15.49
C LEU A 49 16.90 4.78 15.78
N ILE A 50 17.74 4.97 14.76
CA ILE A 50 19.15 5.33 14.95
C ILE A 50 19.34 6.75 15.51
N LYS A 51 18.52 7.69 15.05
CA LYS A 51 18.66 9.11 15.42
C LYS A 51 17.94 9.47 16.71
N SER A 52 17.04 8.62 17.19
CA SER A 52 16.25 8.91 18.37
C SER A 52 16.97 8.47 19.65
N PRO A 53 17.15 9.37 20.64
CA PRO A 53 17.62 8.99 21.97
C PRO A 53 16.59 8.11 22.73
N LEU A 54 15.39 7.90 22.16
CA LEU A 54 14.37 7.02 22.70
C LEU A 54 14.63 5.52 22.44
N PHE A 55 15.73 5.15 21.77
CA PHE A 55 16.04 3.73 21.53
C PHE A 55 16.11 2.93 22.84
N ASP A 56 16.60 3.55 23.92
CA ASP A 56 16.65 2.93 25.26
C ASP A 56 15.27 2.80 25.93
N TYR A 57 14.26 3.55 25.45
CA TYR A 57 12.90 3.58 26.00
C TYR A 57 11.87 2.85 25.12
N LEU A 58 12.26 2.47 23.90
CA LEU A 58 11.41 1.76 22.95
C LEU A 58 11.43 0.26 23.27
N SER A 59 10.30 -0.27 23.73
CA SER A 59 10.16 -1.70 23.90
C SER A 59 10.14 -2.39 22.52
N VAL A 60 10.68 -3.61 22.44
CA VAL A 60 10.60 -4.44 21.22
C VAL A 60 9.16 -4.59 20.73
N SER A 61 8.20 -4.55 21.66
CA SER A 61 6.76 -4.59 21.38
C SER A 61 6.24 -3.34 20.66
N ASP A 62 6.72 -2.14 21.01
CA ASP A 62 6.30 -0.88 20.37
C ASP A 62 6.83 -0.78 18.93
N VAL A 63 8.07 -1.21 18.71
CA VAL A 63 8.66 -1.29 17.36
C VAL A 63 7.90 -2.30 16.51
N ARG A 64 7.52 -3.44 17.10
CA ARG A 64 6.73 -4.47 16.41
C ARG A 64 5.33 -3.97 16.06
N LEU A 65 4.66 -3.29 16.98
CA LEU A 65 3.31 -2.73 16.76
C LEU A 65 3.35 -1.69 15.64
N THR A 66 4.30 -0.75 15.70
CA THR A 66 4.45 0.29 14.68
C THR A 66 4.73 -0.31 13.31
N SER A 67 5.63 -1.29 13.20
CA SER A 67 5.88 -2.00 11.94
C SER A 67 4.64 -2.70 11.40
N ILE A 68 3.89 -3.42 12.26
CA ILE A 68 2.66 -4.09 11.83
C ILE A 68 1.63 -3.08 11.32
N CYS A 69 1.38 -2.01 12.07
CA CYS A 69 0.45 -0.95 11.65
C CYS A 69 0.90 -0.29 10.34
N GLY A 70 2.20 -0.02 10.18
CA GLY A 70 2.78 0.52 8.95
C GLY A 70 2.57 -0.42 7.76
N PHE A 71 2.86 -1.71 7.93
CA PHE A 71 2.65 -2.72 6.88
C PHE A 71 1.18 -2.87 6.51
N THR A 72 0.28 -2.93 7.49
CA THR A 72 -1.16 -3.00 7.24
C THR A 72 -1.65 -1.77 6.49
N GLY A 73 -1.19 -0.57 6.86
CA GLY A 73 -1.55 0.68 6.17
C GLY A 73 -1.09 0.69 4.71
N ILE A 74 0.17 0.28 4.44
CA ILE A 74 0.73 0.24 3.09
C ILE A 74 0.02 -0.84 2.24
N LEU A 75 -0.28 -2.00 2.82
CA LEU A 75 -1.05 -3.05 2.15
C LEU A 75 -2.44 -2.55 1.76
N LEU A 76 -3.15 -1.90 2.67
CA LEU A 76 -4.47 -1.34 2.38
C LEU A 76 -4.38 -0.27 1.30
N ALA A 77 -3.43 0.67 1.39
CA ALA A 77 -3.27 1.71 0.38
C ALA A 77 -2.98 1.14 -1.03
N CYS A 78 -2.14 0.13 -1.13
CA CYS A 78 -1.79 -0.46 -2.43
C CYS A 78 -2.89 -1.37 -2.98
N PHE A 79 -3.47 -2.26 -2.16
CA PHE A 79 -4.34 -3.33 -2.67
C PHE A 79 -5.84 -3.05 -2.55
N THR A 80 -6.28 -2.04 -1.79
CA THR A 80 -7.70 -1.64 -1.77
C THR A 80 -8.28 -1.41 -3.16
N PRO A 81 -7.63 -0.65 -4.07
CA PRO A 81 -8.17 -0.44 -5.42
C PRO A 81 -8.21 -1.73 -6.24
N CYS A 82 -7.23 -2.64 -6.07
CA CYS A 82 -7.23 -3.96 -6.72
C CYS A 82 -8.43 -4.81 -6.29
N ILE A 83 -8.73 -4.83 -4.99
CA ILE A 83 -9.87 -5.56 -4.42
C ILE A 83 -11.18 -4.94 -4.89
N LEU A 84 -11.30 -3.61 -4.90
CA LEU A 84 -12.50 -2.92 -5.38
C LEU A 84 -12.80 -3.25 -6.85
N TYR A 85 -11.78 -3.27 -7.71
CA TYR A 85 -11.96 -3.68 -9.10
C TYR A 85 -12.35 -5.15 -9.25
N ALA A 86 -11.75 -6.05 -8.47
CA ALA A 86 -12.08 -7.48 -8.50
C ALA A 86 -13.54 -7.72 -8.06
N VAL A 87 -13.98 -7.07 -6.98
CA VAL A 87 -15.36 -7.15 -6.48
C VAL A 87 -16.36 -6.63 -7.52
N LYS A 88 -16.05 -5.49 -8.16
CA LYS A 88 -16.90 -4.92 -9.23
C LYS A 88 -16.99 -5.83 -10.45
N SER A 89 -15.91 -6.51 -10.79
CA SER A 89 -15.89 -7.48 -11.88
C SER A 89 -16.61 -8.79 -11.54
N ALA A 90 -16.83 -9.09 -10.26
CA ALA A 90 -17.54 -10.29 -9.81
C ALA A 90 -19.05 -10.04 -9.59
N ILE A 91 -19.44 -8.82 -9.21
CA ILE A 91 -20.84 -8.45 -8.92
C ILE A 91 -21.60 -8.02 -10.19
N GLY A 92 -20.92 -7.64 -11.27
CA GLY A 92 -21.54 -7.18 -12.51
C GLY A 92 -20.98 -7.84 -13.75
#